data_AF-A0A2S4Z041-F1
#
_entry.id   AF-A0A2S4Z041-F1
#
_cell.length_a   1.000
_cell.length_b   1.000
_cell.length_c   1.000
_cell.angle_alpha   90.00
_cell.angle_beta   90.00
_cell.angle_gamma   90.00
#
_symmetry.space_group_name_H-M   'P 1'
#
loop_
_entity.id
_entity.type
_entity.pdbx_description
1 polymer ?
#
loop_
_entity_poly.entity_id
_entity_poly.type
_entity_poly.pdbx_seq_one_letter_code
_entity_poly.pdbx_strand_id
1 'polypeptide(L)'
;MEGALPGVNATQVTRPHAATKPVRWAADAVAAMREGARLRLDYSAQSLWRVDRTIEEISRQSPPYAAVEPVMRGFGAYAGEVVVRLTGGEWWSSGGDHWVRTPDGRLWDPIDEARRCFHGDGSLRLLCRDAASKTV
;
A
#
# COMPACT_ATOMS: atom_id res chain seq x y z
N MET A 1 -43.13 -0.26 -22.57
CA MET A 1 -41.91 -0.56 -23.35
C MET A 1 -40.75 -0.15 -22.49
N GLU A 2 -40.18 -1.15 -21.82
CA GLU A 2 -39.11 -1.06 -20.84
C GLU A 2 -37.80 -0.56 -21.46
N GLY A 3 -37.02 0.15 -20.65
CA GLY A 3 -35.66 0.59 -20.97
C GLY A 3 -34.89 0.82 -19.67
N ALA A 4 -34.75 -0.23 -18.87
CA ALA A 4 -33.90 -0.24 -17.69
C ALA A 4 -32.44 -0.04 -18.12
N LEU A 5 -31.80 1.00 -17.58
CA LEU A 5 -30.36 1.23 -17.74
C LEU A 5 -29.61 0.12 -17.00
N PRO A 6 -28.69 -0.62 -17.66
CA PRO A 6 -27.94 -1.68 -17.02
C PRO A 6 -27.03 -1.09 -15.95
N GLY A 7 -27.19 -1.60 -14.73
CA GLY A 7 -26.36 -1.27 -13.59
C GLY A 7 -24.89 -1.44 -13.92
N VAL A 8 -24.10 -0.44 -13.55
CA VAL A 8 -22.65 -0.54 -13.54
C VAL A 8 -22.32 -1.60 -12.50
N ASN A 9 -21.99 -2.81 -12.96
CA ASN A 9 -21.41 -3.82 -12.08
C ASN A 9 -20.00 -3.33 -11.76
N ALA A 10 -19.88 -2.52 -10.70
CA ALA A 10 -18.61 -2.28 -10.03
C ALA A 10 -18.09 -3.65 -9.60
N THR A 11 -17.17 -4.18 -10.40
CA THR A 11 -16.53 -5.48 -10.20
C THR A 11 -15.84 -5.45 -8.84
N GLN A 12 -16.56 -5.80 -7.78
CA GLN A 12 -15.98 -6.14 -6.49
C GLN A 12 -15.21 -7.43 -6.71
N VAL A 13 -13.95 -7.28 -7.12
CA VAL A 13 -13.02 -8.40 -7.26
C VAL A 13 -12.95 -9.07 -5.90
N THR A 14 -13.20 -10.38 -5.88
CA THR A 14 -13.25 -11.17 -4.67
C THR A 14 -11.97 -11.00 -3.86
N ARG A 15 -12.11 -10.91 -2.54
CA ARG A 15 -11.05 -10.65 -1.55
C ARG A 15 -9.70 -11.39 -1.79
N PRO A 16 -9.66 -12.68 -2.23
CA PRO A 16 -8.40 -13.36 -2.54
C PRO A 16 -7.71 -12.82 -3.80
N HIS A 17 -8.49 -12.44 -4.82
CA HIS A 17 -7.96 -11.86 -6.06
C HIS A 17 -7.42 -10.44 -5.84
N ALA A 18 -8.10 -9.64 -5.02
CA ALA A 18 -7.68 -8.27 -4.71
C ALA A 18 -6.29 -8.20 -4.04
N ALA A 19 -5.94 -9.21 -3.25
CA ALA A 19 -4.64 -9.29 -2.56
C ALA A 19 -3.49 -9.78 -3.45
N THR A 20 -3.75 -10.46 -4.57
CA THR A 20 -2.70 -11.18 -5.32
C THR A 20 -1.58 -10.26 -5.84
N LYS A 21 -1.94 -9.10 -6.41
CA LYS A 21 -0.95 -8.14 -6.92
C LYS A 21 -0.21 -7.40 -5.79
N PRO A 22 -0.90 -6.82 -4.78
CA PRO A 22 -0.23 -6.17 -3.66
C PRO A 22 0.74 -7.09 -2.91
N VAL A 23 0.35 -8.33 -2.61
CA VAL A 23 1.22 -9.30 -1.92
C VAL A 23 2.51 -9.53 -2.71
N ARG A 24 2.41 -9.67 -4.03
CA ARG A 24 3.60 -9.83 -4.89
C ARG A 24 4.49 -8.58 -4.86
N TRP A 25 3.92 -7.40 -5.02
CA TRP A 25 4.70 -6.16 -4.99
C TRP A 25 5.39 -5.92 -3.64
N ALA A 26 4.72 -6.28 -2.54
CA ALA A 26 5.31 -6.23 -1.21
C ALA A 26 6.51 -7.19 -1.10
N ALA A 27 6.37 -8.42 -1.58
CA ALA A 27 7.46 -9.41 -1.59
C ALA A 27 8.65 -8.94 -2.44
N ASP A 28 8.39 -8.36 -3.62
CA ASP A 28 9.42 -7.79 -4.49
C ASP A 28 10.16 -6.64 -3.79
N ALA A 29 9.45 -5.78 -3.05
CA ALA A 29 10.06 -4.71 -2.25
C ALA A 29 10.94 -5.25 -1.11
N VAL A 30 10.51 -6.31 -0.42
CA VAL A 30 11.32 -6.97 0.62
C VAL A 30 12.61 -7.54 0.03
N ALA A 31 12.54 -8.19 -1.14
CA ALA A 31 13.71 -8.71 -1.83
C ALA A 31 14.67 -7.60 -2.23
N ALA A 32 14.17 -6.54 -2.87
CA ALA A 32 14.98 -5.38 -3.28
C ALA A 32 15.67 -4.70 -2.10
N MET A 33 14.97 -4.53 -0.97
CA MET A 33 15.54 -3.93 0.25
C MET A 33 16.64 -4.79 0.88
N ARG A 34 16.46 -6.11 0.82
CA ARG A 34 17.45 -7.08 1.31
C ARG A 34 18.71 -7.08 0.45
N GLU A 35 18.56 -7.01 -0.87
CA GLU A 35 19.66 -7.11 -1.82
C GLU A 35 20.41 -5.77 -1.99
N GLY A 36 19.68 -4.67 -2.12
CA GLY A 36 20.25 -3.34 -2.35
C GLY A 36 20.69 -2.61 -1.09
N ALA A 37 19.81 -2.51 -0.09
CA ALA A 37 20.06 -1.74 1.14
C ALA A 37 20.57 -2.60 2.31
N ARG A 38 20.60 -3.93 2.16
CA ARG A 38 20.87 -4.91 3.23
C ARG A 38 19.94 -4.72 4.44
N LEU A 39 18.75 -4.19 4.21
CA LEU A 39 17.73 -3.96 5.22
C LEU A 39 16.75 -5.13 5.22
N ARG A 40 16.46 -5.65 6.42
CA ARG A 40 15.41 -6.65 6.61
C ARG A 40 14.09 -5.97 6.93
N LEU A 41 13.10 -6.24 6.09
CA LEU A 41 11.71 -5.89 6.29
C LEU A 41 10.97 -7.15 6.74
N ASP A 42 10.29 -7.07 7.88
CA ASP A 42 9.73 -8.21 8.62
C ASP A 42 8.20 -8.16 8.76
N TYR A 43 7.55 -7.30 7.97
CA TYR A 43 6.12 -7.01 8.02
C TYR A 43 5.63 -6.48 9.38
N SER A 44 6.51 -5.90 10.19
CA SER A 44 6.14 -5.21 11.43
C SER A 44 5.86 -3.73 11.19
N ALA A 45 5.04 -3.11 12.05
CA ALA A 45 4.86 -1.65 12.05
C ALA A 45 6.19 -0.88 12.26
N GLN A 46 7.14 -1.46 13.01
CA GLN A 46 8.45 -0.85 13.25
C GLN A 46 9.28 -0.75 11.97
N SER A 47 9.20 -1.75 11.09
CA SER A 47 9.93 -1.75 9.82
C SER A 47 9.51 -0.63 8.86
N LEU A 48 8.31 -0.07 9.01
CA LEU A 48 7.82 1.04 8.18
C LEU A 48 8.66 2.30 8.32
N TRP A 49 9.28 2.52 9.49
CA TRP A 49 10.23 3.62 9.64
C TRP A 49 11.43 3.48 8.70
N ARG A 50 11.92 2.26 8.46
CA ARG A 50 13.02 2.02 7.50
C ARG A 50 12.56 2.34 6.08
N VAL A 51 11.32 2.01 5.75
CA VAL A 51 10.73 2.31 4.43
C VAL A 51 10.58 3.82 4.22
N ASP A 52 9.99 4.54 5.20
CA ASP A 52 9.87 6.00 5.14
C ASP A 52 11.25 6.67 4.93
N ARG A 53 12.28 6.22 5.66
CA ARG A 53 13.66 6.72 5.51
C ARG A 53 14.25 6.45 4.14
N THR A 54 14.01 5.26 3.58
CA THR A 54 14.48 4.93 2.23
C THR A 54 13.75 5.75 1.17
N ILE A 55 12.45 6.00 1.31
CA ILE A 55 11.70 6.89 0.42
C ILE A 55 12.29 8.31 0.45
N GLU A 56 12.57 8.83 1.65
CA GLU A 56 13.22 10.14 1.83
C GLU A 56 14.63 10.18 1.19
N GLU A 57 15.42 9.11 1.31
CA GLU A 57 16.73 8.97 0.66
C GLU A 57 16.65 8.96 -0.87
N ILE A 58 15.63 8.31 -1.44
CA ILE A 58 15.40 8.30 -2.88
C ILE A 58 14.91 9.69 -3.34
N SER A 59 13.95 10.28 -2.61
CA SER A 59 13.39 11.60 -2.91
C SER A 59 14.45 12.70 -2.97
N ARG A 60 15.43 12.67 -2.05
CA ARG A 60 16.57 13.61 -2.05
C ARG A 60 17.44 13.55 -3.31
N GLN A 61 17.42 12.44 -4.05
CA GLN A 61 18.13 12.33 -5.34
C GLN A 61 17.35 12.99 -6.49
N SER A 62 16.13 13.49 -6.22
CA SER A 62 15.23 14.14 -7.16
C SER A 62 15.00 13.37 -8.48
N PRO A 63 14.77 12.04 -8.44
CA PRO A 63 14.48 11.29 -9.66
C PRO A 63 13.09 11.67 -10.21
N PRO A 64 12.87 11.58 -11.53
CA PRO A 64 11.53 11.69 -12.08
C PRO A 64 10.63 10.59 -11.52
N TYR A 65 9.40 10.93 -11.12
CA TYR A 65 8.51 9.99 -10.43
C TYR A 65 8.27 8.70 -11.22
N ALA A 66 8.15 8.79 -12.55
CA ALA A 66 7.97 7.62 -13.42
C ALA A 66 9.07 6.55 -13.26
N ALA A 67 10.31 6.94 -12.91
CA ALA A 67 11.40 6.00 -12.68
C ALA A 67 11.29 5.27 -11.33
N VAL A 68 10.62 5.87 -10.34
CA VAL A 68 10.49 5.33 -8.98
C VAL A 68 9.10 4.77 -8.69
N GLU A 69 8.12 4.99 -9.57
CA GLU A 69 6.75 4.52 -9.41
C GLU A 69 6.65 3.03 -9.07
N PRO A 70 7.38 2.09 -9.73
CA PRO A 70 7.32 0.67 -9.35
C PRO A 70 7.81 0.40 -7.92
N VAL A 71 8.81 1.14 -7.46
CA VAL A 71 9.38 1.03 -6.11
C VAL A 71 8.41 1.60 -5.08
N MET A 72 7.81 2.77 -5.36
CA MET A 72 6.80 3.38 -4.49
C MET A 72 5.56 2.49 -4.36
N ARG A 73 5.14 1.86 -5.46
CA ARG A 73 4.08 0.85 -5.45
C ARG A 73 4.43 -0.35 -4.57
N GLY A 74 5.67 -0.83 -4.65
CA GLY A 74 6.17 -1.90 -3.77
C GLY A 74 6.16 -1.51 -2.29
N PHE A 75 6.62 -0.30 -1.95
CA PHE A 75 6.62 0.20 -0.58
C PHE A 75 5.20 0.44 -0.03
N GLY A 76 4.30 0.98 -0.84
CA GLY A 76 2.89 1.10 -0.49
C GLY A 76 2.23 -0.26 -0.28
N ALA A 77 2.48 -1.21 -1.17
CA ALA A 77 1.98 -2.58 -1.00
C ALA A 77 2.52 -3.24 0.28
N TYR A 78 3.80 -3.06 0.61
CA TYR A 78 4.37 -3.51 1.87
C TYR A 78 3.68 -2.88 3.08
N ALA A 79 3.41 -1.58 3.05
CA ALA A 79 2.68 -0.91 4.13
C ALA A 79 1.24 -1.43 4.29
N GLY A 80 0.53 -1.63 3.18
CA GLY A 80 -0.81 -2.22 3.22
C GLY A 80 -0.80 -3.63 3.80
N GLU A 81 0.20 -4.43 3.46
CA GLU A 81 0.44 -5.76 4.02
C GLU A 81 0.68 -5.72 5.54
N VAL A 82 1.38 -4.70 6.06
CA VAL A 82 1.52 -4.49 7.51
C VAL A 82 0.17 -4.13 8.14
N VAL A 83 -0.61 -3.23 7.53
CA VAL A 83 -1.93 -2.85 8.05
C VAL A 83 -2.89 -4.04 8.09
N VAL A 84 -2.97 -4.83 7.02
CA VAL A 84 -3.77 -6.06 6.94
C VAL A 84 -3.43 -7.01 8.10
N ARG A 85 -2.14 -7.28 8.34
CA ARG A 85 -1.69 -8.16 9.43
C ARG A 85 -2.01 -7.59 10.82
N LEU A 86 -1.82 -6.29 11.00
CA LEU A 86 -1.98 -5.65 12.30
C LEU A 86 -3.45 -5.47 12.71
N THR A 87 -4.32 -5.19 11.74
CA THR A 87 -5.72 -4.83 11.97
C THR A 87 -6.70 -5.96 11.68
N GLY A 88 -6.26 -7.03 10.99
CA GLY A 88 -7.19 -8.00 10.40
C GLY A 88 -7.97 -7.43 9.20
N GLY A 89 -7.52 -6.31 8.65
CA GLY A 89 -8.05 -5.70 7.43
C GLY A 89 -7.77 -6.52 6.18
N GLU A 90 -8.25 -6.07 5.03
CA GLU A 90 -8.26 -6.85 3.80
C GLU A 90 -8.00 -5.98 2.57
N TRP A 91 -7.35 -6.54 1.56
CA TRP A 91 -7.20 -5.87 0.28
C TRP A 91 -8.50 -5.82 -0.51
N TRP A 92 -8.74 -4.66 -1.09
CA TRP A 92 -9.82 -4.35 -2.01
C TRP A 92 -9.20 -3.79 -3.29
N SER A 93 -9.79 -4.12 -4.44
CA SER A 93 -9.33 -3.60 -5.72
C SER A 93 -10.49 -3.28 -6.64
N SER A 94 -10.40 -2.17 -7.35
CA SER A 94 -11.35 -1.75 -8.39
C SER A 94 -10.59 -0.92 -9.41
N GLY A 95 -10.84 -1.14 -10.71
CA GLY A 95 -10.25 -0.32 -11.76
C GLY A 95 -8.71 -0.37 -11.88
N GLY A 96 -8.03 -1.26 -11.14
CA GLY A 96 -6.56 -1.33 -11.09
C GLY A 96 -5.95 -0.68 -9.85
N ASP A 97 -6.74 0.05 -9.08
CA ASP A 97 -6.36 0.60 -7.78
C ASP A 97 -6.49 -0.45 -6.67
N HIS A 98 -5.73 -0.27 -5.60
CA HIS A 98 -5.68 -1.21 -4.48
C HIS A 98 -5.74 -0.47 -3.14
N TRP A 99 -6.72 -0.83 -2.32
CA TRP A 99 -6.95 -0.25 -1.00
C TRP A 99 -6.92 -1.34 0.07
N VAL A 100 -6.62 -0.93 1.30
CA VAL A 100 -6.84 -1.77 2.49
C VAL A 100 -8.12 -1.32 3.16
N ARG A 101 -9.05 -2.25 3.35
CA ARG A 101 -10.24 -2.05 4.17
C ARG A 101 -10.00 -2.57 5.58
N THR A 102 -10.03 -1.70 6.58
CA THR A 102 -9.94 -2.11 8.00
C THR A 102 -11.29 -2.62 8.51
N PRO A 103 -11.35 -3.37 9.63
CA PRO A 103 -12.60 -3.96 10.14
C PRO A 103 -13.69 -2.93 10.48
N ASP A 104 -13.31 -1.71 10.85
CA ASP A 104 -14.21 -0.56 11.05
C ASP A 104 -14.83 -0.04 9.74
N GLY A 105 -14.47 -0.64 8.61
CA GLY A 105 -15.03 -0.37 7.28
C GLY A 105 -14.32 0.74 6.51
N ARG A 106 -13.33 1.42 7.11
CA ARG A 106 -12.55 2.48 6.43
C ARG A 106 -11.65 1.90 5.34
N LEU A 107 -11.44 2.70 4.30
CA LEU A 107 -10.52 2.40 3.21
C LEU A 107 -9.27 3.26 3.33
N TRP A 108 -8.13 2.63 3.12
CA TRP A 108 -6.81 3.24 3.16
C TRP A 108 -6.10 2.99 1.83
N ASP A 109 -5.45 4.01 1.29
CA ASP A 109 -4.66 3.91 0.05
C ASP A 109 -3.16 3.96 0.37
N PRO A 110 -2.53 2.82 0.65
CA PRO A 110 -1.12 2.80 1.01
C PRO A 110 -0.21 3.04 -0.21
N ILE A 111 -0.71 2.86 -1.45
CA ILE A 111 0.06 3.14 -2.67
C ILE A 111 0.14 4.64 -2.90
N ASP A 112 -0.98 5.36 -2.77
CA ASP A 112 -0.98 6.81 -2.81
C ASP A 112 -0.20 7.41 -1.63
N GLU A 113 -0.29 6.84 -0.43
CA GLU A 113 0.49 7.32 0.70
C GLU A 113 2.01 7.19 0.47
N ALA A 114 2.48 6.12 -0.18
CA ALA A 114 3.88 6.00 -0.57
C ALA A 114 4.29 7.07 -1.58
N ARG A 115 3.40 7.40 -2.54
CA ARG A 115 3.58 8.53 -3.46
C ARG A 115 3.67 9.85 -2.70
N ARG A 116 2.77 10.10 -1.75
CA ARG A 116 2.80 11.33 -0.92
C ARG A 116 4.06 11.42 -0.08
N CYS A 117 4.49 10.31 0.51
CA CYS A 117 5.76 10.21 1.24
C CYS A 117 6.95 10.62 0.36
N PHE A 118 7.01 10.15 -0.89
CA PHE A 118 8.06 10.53 -1.84
C PHE A 118 8.08 12.04 -2.15
N HIS A 119 6.92 12.70 -2.15
CA HIS A 119 6.82 14.15 -2.35
C HIS A 119 7.01 14.96 -1.05
N GLY A 120 7.19 14.31 0.10
CA GLY A 120 7.38 14.96 1.40
C GLY A 120 6.09 15.18 2.21
N ASP A 121 4.94 14.71 1.73
CA ASP A 121 3.60 15.00 2.27
C ASP A 121 2.89 13.79 2.90
N GLY A 122 3.64 12.72 3.22
CA GLY A 122 3.08 11.47 3.72
C GLY A 122 4.04 10.63 4.56
N SER A 123 3.51 9.62 5.24
CA SER A 123 4.29 8.64 6.00
C SER A 123 3.53 7.33 6.14
N LEU A 124 4.16 6.25 5.70
CA LEU A 124 3.59 4.90 5.80
C LEU A 124 3.45 4.47 7.26
N ARG A 125 4.37 4.88 8.13
CA ARG A 125 4.25 4.71 9.58
C ARG A 125 3.00 5.36 10.13
N LEU A 126 2.73 6.62 9.74
CA LEU A 126 1.57 7.36 10.24
C LEU A 126 0.26 6.76 9.71
N LEU A 127 0.20 6.42 8.42
CA LEU A 127 -0.95 5.68 7.87
C LEU A 127 -1.22 4.39 8.66
N CYS A 128 -0.18 3.59 8.92
CA CYS A 128 -0.35 2.34 9.66
C CYS A 128 -0.84 2.56 11.10
N ARG A 129 -0.28 3.57 11.79
CA ARG A 129 -0.71 3.94 13.14
C ARG A 129 -2.16 4.40 13.18
N ASP A 130 -2.56 5.21 12.21
CA ASP A 130 -3.90 5.78 12.15
C ASP A 130 -4.94 4.72 11.75
N ALA A 131 -4.58 3.74 10.92
CA ALA A 131 -5.40 2.56 10.65
C ALA A 131 -5.58 1.67 11.88
N ALA A 132 -4.49 1.44 12.64
CA ALA A 132 -4.53 0.60 13.84
C ALA A 132 -5.32 1.23 15.00
N SER A 133 -5.22 2.55 15.19
CA SER A 133 -5.91 3.23 16.30
C SER A 133 -7.43 3.27 16.18
N LYS A 134 -7.98 2.96 15.00
CA LYS A 134 -9.42 3.06 14.68
C LYS A 134 -10.11 1.71 14.57
N THR A 135 -9.40 0.64 14.90
CA THR A 135 -9.91 -0.74 14.85
C THR A 135 -10.42 -1.24 16.22
N VAL A 136 -10.21 -0.47 17.31
CA VAL A 136 -10.64 -0.79 18.69
C VAL A 136 -12.01 -0.20 19.01
#